data_AF-A0A9Q0ZFX6-F1
#
_entry.id   AF-A0A9Q0ZFX6-F1
#
_cell.length_a   1.000
_cell.length_b   1.000
_cell.length_c   1.000
_cell.angle_alpha   90.00
_cell.angle_beta   90.00
_cell.angle_gamma   90.00
#
_symmetry.space_group_name_H-M   'P 1'
#
loop_
_entity.id
_entity.type
_entity.pdbx_description
1 polymer ?
#
loop_
_entity_poly.entity_id
_entity_poly.type
_entity_poly.pdbx_seq_one_letter_code
_entity_poly.pdbx_strand_id
1 'polypeptide(L)'
;MGKGGGCVPSKKKQPPVSDDPISTTREAEPIPVNDDGRDDIASTSLQPTISSKLKIFIVFYSMYGHVEGLAKRMKKGVDGVEGVEAFLYRVAETLSDDVLIKMKAPEKDVGIPEITAAELVNADGILFGFPTRYGCMAAQMKAFFDSTGQLWKEQKLAGKPAGFFVSTGTQGGGQETTA
;
A
#
# COMPACT_ATOMS: atom_id res chain seq x y z
N MET A 1 15.63 -30.58 6.80
CA MET A 1 15.72 -30.31 5.34
C MET A 1 14.53 -30.96 4.63
N GLY A 2 13.52 -30.19 4.24
CA GLY A 2 12.44 -30.65 3.35
C GLY A 2 12.53 -29.89 2.04
N LYS A 3 12.72 -30.60 0.91
CA LYS A 3 12.70 -29.98 -0.42
C LYS A 3 11.24 -29.68 -0.78
N GLY A 4 10.82 -28.42 -0.63
CA GLY A 4 9.53 -27.96 -1.12
C GLY A 4 9.53 -27.98 -2.65
N GLY A 5 8.85 -28.96 -3.24
CA GLY A 5 8.63 -29.06 -4.68
C GLY A 5 7.83 -27.88 -5.18
N GLY A 6 8.36 -27.19 -6.18
CA GLY A 6 7.74 -26.03 -6.80
C GLY A 6 6.37 -26.33 -7.42
N CYS A 7 5.50 -25.32 -7.42
CA CYS A 7 4.20 -25.36 -8.06
C CYS A 7 4.35 -25.38 -9.59
N VAL A 8 3.73 -26.36 -10.25
CA VAL A 8 3.62 -26.45 -11.71
C VAL A 8 2.27 -25.83 -12.14
N PRO A 9 2.23 -24.78 -12.97
CA PRO A 9 0.97 -24.23 -13.47
C PRO A 9 0.32 -25.16 -14.52
N SER A 10 -0.92 -25.58 -14.30
CA SER A 10 -1.68 -26.39 -15.27
C SER A 10 -2.22 -25.53 -16.42
N LYS A 11 -1.59 -25.65 -17.60
CA LYS A 11 -1.91 -24.89 -18.83
C LYS A 11 -2.95 -25.54 -19.75
N LYS A 12 -3.76 -26.50 -19.30
CA LYS A 12 -4.67 -27.24 -20.21
C LYS A 12 -6.04 -27.54 -19.64
N LYS A 13 -6.90 -26.53 -19.54
CA LYS A 13 -8.35 -26.76 -19.53
C LYS A 13 -9.03 -25.68 -20.36
N GLN A 14 -9.49 -26.02 -21.56
CA GLN A 14 -10.40 -25.19 -22.36
C GLN A 14 -11.85 -25.48 -21.93
N PRO A 15 -12.73 -24.47 -21.91
CA PRO A 15 -14.15 -24.67 -21.64
C PRO A 15 -14.85 -25.32 -22.84
N PRO A 16 -15.89 -26.14 -22.62
CA PRO A 16 -16.61 -26.79 -23.71
C PRO A 16 -17.47 -25.79 -24.48
N VAL A 17 -17.36 -25.84 -25.81
CA VAL A 17 -18.23 -25.14 -26.78
C VAL A 17 -19.40 -26.07 -27.08
N SER A 18 -20.63 -25.56 -26.98
CA SER A 18 -21.83 -26.23 -27.49
C SER A 18 -22.26 -25.53 -28.79
N ASP A 19 -22.07 -26.23 -29.91
CA ASP A 19 -22.71 -25.92 -31.19
C ASP A 19 -24.01 -26.70 -31.28
N ASP A 20 -25.13 -26.03 -31.55
CA ASP A 20 -26.12 -26.49 -32.53
C ASP A 20 -27.12 -25.37 -32.91
N PRO A 21 -27.67 -25.38 -34.14
CA PRO A 21 -28.11 -24.19 -34.86
C PRO A 21 -29.63 -24.02 -34.90
N ILE A 22 -30.14 -22.78 -35.04
CA ILE A 22 -31.42 -22.48 -35.70
C ILE A 22 -31.38 -21.05 -36.26
N SER A 23 -31.54 -21.00 -37.58
CA SER A 23 -31.94 -19.83 -38.37
C SER A 23 -33.42 -19.52 -38.12
N THR A 24 -33.78 -18.25 -37.92
CA THR A 24 -34.81 -17.56 -38.72
C THR A 24 -35.11 -16.18 -38.16
N THR A 25 -35.12 -15.23 -39.07
CA THR A 25 -35.58 -13.85 -38.95
C THR A 25 -37.02 -13.75 -38.44
N ARG A 26 -37.25 -12.86 -37.46
CA ARG A 26 -38.52 -12.15 -37.29
C ARG A 26 -38.23 -10.72 -36.88
N GLU A 27 -38.41 -9.80 -37.82
CA GLU A 27 -38.57 -8.37 -37.56
C GLU A 27 -39.80 -8.19 -36.66
N ALA A 28 -39.61 -7.48 -35.55
CA ALA A 28 -40.71 -6.89 -34.80
C ALA A 28 -40.53 -5.38 -34.88
N GLU A 29 -41.51 -4.69 -35.49
CA GLU A 29 -41.52 -3.24 -35.63
C GLU A 29 -41.52 -2.55 -34.25
N PRO A 30 -40.83 -1.40 -34.08
CA PRO A 30 -40.82 -0.69 -32.82
C PRO A 30 -42.14 0.07 -32.61
N ILE A 31 -42.69 -0.06 -31.40
CA ILE A 31 -43.86 0.69 -30.94
C ILE A 31 -43.41 2.15 -30.70
N PRO A 32 -44.04 3.18 -31.31
CA PRO A 32 -43.65 4.55 -31.07
C PRO A 32 -44.21 5.01 -29.72
N VAL A 33 -43.31 5.32 -28.78
CA VAL A 33 -43.66 6.07 -27.56
C VAL A 33 -43.04 7.46 -27.72
N ASN A 34 -43.87 8.41 -28.14
CA ASN A 34 -43.63 9.82 -27.88
C ASN A 34 -44.45 10.17 -26.66
N ASP A 35 -43.81 10.63 -25.58
CA ASP A 35 -44.33 11.78 -24.85
C ASP A 35 -43.32 12.34 -23.84
N ASP A 36 -43.12 13.64 -23.97
CA ASP A 36 -42.95 14.62 -22.90
C ASP A 36 -41.75 14.56 -21.96
N GLY A 37 -40.83 15.50 -22.23
CA GLY A 37 -40.50 16.55 -21.27
C GLY A 37 -40.15 16.07 -19.87
N ARG A 38 -38.88 15.69 -19.68
CA ARG A 38 -38.27 15.76 -18.36
C ARG A 38 -37.09 16.70 -18.42
N ASP A 39 -37.24 17.76 -17.64
CA ASP A 39 -36.31 18.85 -17.45
C ASP A 39 -34.86 18.36 -17.32
N ASP A 40 -33.97 19.04 -18.04
CA ASP A 40 -32.52 18.98 -17.85
C ASP A 40 -32.19 19.36 -16.40
N ILE A 41 -32.19 18.38 -15.50
CA ILE A 41 -31.50 18.51 -14.21
C ILE A 41 -30.03 18.52 -14.56
N ALA A 42 -29.50 19.74 -14.72
CA ALA A 42 -28.08 20.00 -14.76
C ALA A 42 -27.43 19.23 -13.60
N SER A 43 -26.73 18.14 -13.95
CA SER A 43 -25.83 17.41 -13.06
C SER A 43 -24.71 18.38 -12.71
N THR A 44 -24.96 19.22 -11.70
CA THR A 44 -23.92 20.01 -11.07
C THR A 44 -23.09 19.02 -10.30
N SER A 45 -22.10 18.44 -11.00
CA SER A 45 -21.06 17.67 -10.37
C SER A 45 -20.37 18.60 -9.40
N LEU A 46 -20.67 18.46 -8.11
CA LEU A 46 -19.86 19.02 -7.04
C LEU A 46 -18.51 18.30 -7.11
N GLN A 47 -17.65 18.76 -8.01
CA GLN A 47 -16.27 18.35 -8.01
C GLN A 47 -15.66 18.98 -6.75
N PRO A 48 -15.19 18.17 -5.79
CA PRO A 48 -14.44 18.72 -4.68
C PRO A 48 -13.20 19.37 -5.27
N THR A 49 -13.11 20.70 -5.18
CA THR A 49 -11.90 21.42 -5.54
C THR A 49 -10.85 21.09 -4.49
N ILE A 50 -10.04 20.07 -4.75
CA ILE A 50 -8.94 19.67 -3.87
C ILE A 50 -7.89 20.79 -3.92
N SER A 51 -8.03 21.76 -3.01
CA SER A 51 -7.19 22.96 -2.96
C SER A 51 -5.76 22.67 -2.51
N SER A 52 -5.48 21.48 -1.97
CA SER A 52 -4.13 21.00 -1.62
C SER A 52 -4.05 19.48 -1.72
N LYS A 53 -2.96 18.94 -2.28
CA LYS A 53 -2.75 17.48 -2.35
C LYS A 53 -2.69 16.86 -0.96
N LEU A 54 -3.33 15.70 -0.79
CA LEU A 54 -3.24 14.87 0.41
C LEU A 54 -1.85 14.26 0.54
N LYS A 55 -1.29 14.31 1.73
CA LYS A 55 0.06 13.84 2.03
C LYS A 55 0.03 12.44 2.61
N ILE A 56 0.63 11.48 1.92
CA ILE A 56 0.80 10.11 2.43
C ILE A 56 2.24 9.91 2.85
N PHE A 57 2.46 9.64 4.14
CA PHE A 57 3.80 9.36 4.64
C PHE A 57 4.05 7.86 4.58
N ILE A 58 5.10 7.46 3.87
CA ILE A 58 5.58 6.08 3.81
C ILE A 58 6.80 5.99 4.74
N VAL A 59 6.55 5.57 5.98
CA VAL A 59 7.54 5.49 7.06
C VAL A 59 8.01 4.04 7.16
N PHE A 60 9.29 3.79 6.96
CA PHE A 60 9.78 2.41 6.94
C PHE A 60 11.11 2.21 7.66
N TYR A 61 11.31 0.98 8.13
CA TYR A 61 12.61 0.46 8.53
C TYR A 61 13.07 -0.61 7.54
N SER A 62 14.32 -0.53 7.07
CA SER A 62 14.89 -1.47 6.11
C SER A 62 16.35 -1.75 6.43
N MET A 63 16.66 -2.93 6.94
CA MET A 63 18.05 -3.33 7.19
C MET A 63 18.79 -3.63 5.87
N TYR A 64 18.20 -4.44 5.00
CA TYR A 64 18.85 -4.97 3.78
C TYR A 64 18.28 -4.41 2.46
N GLY A 65 17.50 -3.32 2.51
CA GLY A 65 16.97 -2.67 1.30
C GLY A 65 15.66 -3.25 0.75
N HIS A 66 15.24 -4.46 1.15
CA HIS A 66 14.00 -5.07 0.62
C HIS A 66 12.73 -4.24 0.90
N VAL A 67 12.59 -3.74 2.13
CA VAL A 67 11.44 -2.90 2.52
C VAL A 67 11.53 -1.53 1.85
N GLU A 68 12.73 -0.97 1.70
CA GLU A 68 12.94 0.28 0.97
C GLU A 68 12.52 0.16 -0.51
N GLY A 69 12.88 -0.93 -1.17
CA GLY A 69 12.45 -1.20 -2.55
C GLY A 69 10.91 -1.30 -2.67
N LEU A 70 10.26 -1.88 -1.67
CA LEU A 70 8.80 -1.93 -1.60
C LEU A 70 8.20 -0.53 -1.35
N ALA A 71 8.77 0.24 -0.43
CA ALA A 71 8.37 1.61 -0.13
C ALA A 71 8.48 2.53 -1.37
N LYS A 72 9.58 2.43 -2.14
CA LYS A 72 9.76 3.15 -3.42
C LYS A 72 8.68 2.79 -4.45
N ARG A 73 8.25 1.53 -4.52
CA ARG A 73 7.14 1.10 -5.38
C ARG A 73 5.80 1.63 -4.89
N MET A 74 5.55 1.63 -3.58
CA MET A 74 4.35 2.21 -3.00
C MET A 74 4.28 3.72 -3.26
N LYS A 75 5.40 4.45 -3.12
CA LYS A 75 5.47 5.87 -3.51
C LYS A 75 5.01 6.09 -4.94
N LYS A 76 5.55 5.30 -5.90
CA LYS A 76 5.12 5.37 -7.30
C LYS A 76 3.61 5.11 -7.47
N GLY A 77 3.05 4.16 -6.72
CA GLY A 77 1.62 3.85 -6.76
C GLY A 77 0.75 5.00 -6.21
N VAL A 78 1.16 5.57 -5.07
CA VAL A 78 0.45 6.69 -4.44
C VAL A 78 0.54 7.96 -5.28
N ASP A 79 1.72 8.30 -5.79
CA ASP A 79 1.93 9.46 -6.67
C ASP A 79 1.17 9.36 -8.01
N GLY A 80 0.71 8.16 -8.37
CA GLY A 80 -0.14 7.91 -9.53
C GLY A 80 -1.61 8.27 -9.33
N VAL A 81 -2.03 8.60 -8.11
CA VAL A 81 -3.42 8.98 -7.78
C VAL A 81 -3.54 10.50 -7.78
N GLU A 82 -4.54 11.02 -8.50
CA GLU A 82 -4.81 12.46 -8.55
C GLU A 82 -5.13 13.01 -7.15
N GLY A 83 -4.57 14.18 -6.83
CA GLY A 83 -4.81 14.85 -5.55
C GLY A 83 -4.04 14.26 -4.36
N VAL A 84 -3.12 13.31 -4.57
CA VAL A 84 -2.31 12.69 -3.50
C VAL A 84 -0.82 12.81 -3.82
N GLU A 85 0.02 12.91 -2.79
CA GLU A 85 1.48 12.93 -2.89
C GLU A 85 2.11 12.08 -1.77
N ALA A 86 3.06 11.21 -2.12
CA ALA A 86 3.76 10.37 -1.16
C ALA A 86 5.13 10.95 -0.76
N PHE A 87 5.46 10.80 0.53
CA PHE A 87 6.76 11.17 1.09
C PHE A 87 7.41 9.94 1.73
N LEU A 88 8.68 9.69 1.41
CA LEU A 88 9.43 8.56 1.97
C LEU A 88 10.22 9.01 3.18
N TYR A 89 10.13 8.22 4.25
CA TYR A 89 10.84 8.46 5.49
C TYR A 89 11.43 7.18 6.07
N ARG A 90 12.66 7.27 6.56
CA ARG A 90 13.34 6.20 7.29
C ARG A 90 13.07 6.33 8.79
N VAL A 91 12.94 5.19 9.46
CA VAL A 91 13.09 5.10 10.90
C VAL A 91 14.57 4.96 11.23
N ALA A 92 15.02 5.65 12.28
CA ALA A 92 16.39 5.63 12.75
C ALA A 92 16.88 4.21 13.07
N GLU A 93 18.14 3.93 12.77
CA GLU A 93 18.81 2.69 13.14
C GLU A 93 19.19 2.73 14.64
N THR A 94 19.06 1.59 15.32
CA THR A 94 19.34 1.47 16.77
C THR A 94 20.55 0.58 17.07
N LEU A 95 21.02 -0.19 16.08
CA LEU A 95 22.24 -0.97 16.20
C LEU A 95 23.47 -0.08 15.98
N SER A 96 24.58 -0.43 16.64
CA SER A 96 25.86 0.25 16.42
C SER A 96 26.46 -0.09 15.06
N ASP A 97 27.30 0.81 14.54
CA ASP A 97 27.98 0.64 13.26
C ASP A 97 28.79 -0.66 13.19
N ASP A 98 29.48 -1.03 14.27
CA ASP A 98 30.23 -2.29 14.36
C ASP A 98 29.35 -3.52 14.11
N VAL A 99 28.11 -3.51 14.61
CA VAL A 99 27.14 -4.60 14.39
C VAL A 99 26.68 -4.58 12.94
N LEU A 100 26.37 -3.41 12.39
CA LEU A 100 25.93 -3.26 11.00
C LEU A 100 27.01 -3.76 10.01
N ILE A 101 28.28 -3.41 10.25
CA ILE A 101 29.42 -3.88 9.47
C ILE A 101 29.52 -5.41 9.52
N LYS A 102 29.42 -6.01 10.71
CA LYS A 102 29.44 -7.48 10.88
C LYS A 102 28.27 -8.16 10.18
N MET A 103 27.10 -7.53 10.18
CA MET A 103 25.90 -8.01 9.50
C MET A 103 25.92 -7.79 7.99
N LYS A 104 26.94 -7.08 7.46
CA LYS A 104 27.04 -6.69 6.06
C LYS A 104 25.80 -5.93 5.58
N ALA A 105 25.25 -5.08 6.46
CA ALA A 105 24.14 -4.23 6.08
C ALA A 105 24.60 -3.22 5.02
N PRO A 106 23.85 -3.02 3.93
CA PRO A 106 24.17 -1.99 2.95
C PRO A 106 24.02 -0.60 3.55
N GLU A 107 24.76 0.35 3.00
CA GLU A 107 24.59 1.78 3.29
C GLU A 107 23.16 2.23 2.96
N LYS A 108 22.67 3.21 3.71
CA LYS A 108 21.32 3.75 3.53
C LYS A 108 21.31 4.85 2.47
N ASP A 109 20.20 4.95 1.76
CA ASP A 109 19.96 6.04 0.81
C ASP A 109 19.87 7.39 1.55
N VAL A 110 20.89 8.23 1.38
CA VAL A 110 20.98 9.57 1.98
C VAL A 110 19.88 10.50 1.46
N GLY A 111 19.30 10.21 0.30
CA GLY A 111 18.19 10.97 -0.29
C GLY A 111 16.85 10.77 0.43
N ILE A 112 16.73 9.75 1.29
CA ILE A 112 15.53 9.51 2.09
C ILE A 112 15.82 9.98 3.53
N PRO A 113 15.14 11.03 4.03
CA PRO A 113 15.39 11.53 5.38
C PRO A 113 14.86 10.57 6.45
N GLU A 114 15.40 10.69 7.65
CA GLU A 114 14.80 10.08 8.84
C GLU A 114 13.66 10.96 9.36
N ILE A 115 12.64 10.35 9.95
CA ILE A 115 11.48 11.05 10.52
C ILE A 115 11.44 10.90 12.04
N THR A 116 11.04 11.95 12.71
CA THR A 116 10.71 11.94 14.14
C THR A 116 9.22 11.69 14.35
N ALA A 117 8.84 11.14 15.51
CA ALA A 117 7.43 10.91 15.82
C ALA A 117 6.57 12.17 15.66
N ALA A 118 7.06 13.33 16.09
CA ALA A 118 6.33 14.60 16.04
C ALA A 118 5.89 15.00 14.63
N GLU A 119 6.63 14.60 13.60
CA GLU A 119 6.33 14.95 12.20
C GLU A 119 5.16 14.15 11.62
N LEU A 120 4.76 13.03 12.24
CA LEU A 120 3.64 12.19 11.77
C LEU A 120 2.32 12.97 11.68
N VAL A 121 2.17 14.05 12.44
CA VAL A 121 0.97 14.89 12.45
C VAL A 121 0.70 15.57 11.11
N ASN A 122 1.76 15.76 10.30
CA ASN A 122 1.72 16.42 9.00
C ASN A 122 1.19 15.52 7.88
N ALA A 123 1.02 14.22 8.14
CA ALA A 123 0.50 13.26 7.17
C ALA A 123 -1.04 13.23 7.20
N ASP A 124 -1.69 13.11 6.06
CA ASP A 124 -3.13 12.82 5.98
C ASP A 124 -3.41 11.32 6.06
N GLY A 125 -2.44 10.49 5.65
CA GLY A 125 -2.46 9.04 5.82
C GLY A 125 -1.05 8.46 5.93
N ILE A 126 -0.91 7.29 6.54
CA ILE A 126 0.41 6.73 6.87
C ILE A 126 0.52 5.27 6.43
N LEU A 127 1.63 4.92 5.79
CA LEU A 127 2.00 3.54 5.48
C LEU A 127 3.27 3.18 6.25
N PHE A 128 3.20 2.16 7.09
CA PHE A 128 4.32 1.66 7.88
C PHE A 128 4.93 0.41 7.26
N GLY A 129 6.23 0.45 7.00
CA GLY A 129 6.98 -0.64 6.38
C GLY A 129 8.06 -1.23 7.28
N PHE A 130 8.10 -2.55 7.48
CA PHE A 130 9.18 -3.17 8.25
C PHE A 130 9.39 -4.65 7.91
N PRO A 131 10.61 -5.18 8.12
CA PRO A 131 10.86 -6.61 7.99
C PRO A 131 10.27 -7.34 9.20
N THR A 132 9.90 -8.61 9.00
CA THR A 132 9.56 -9.48 10.13
C THR A 132 10.78 -9.83 10.97
N ARG A 133 10.59 -9.87 12.28
CA ARG A 133 11.50 -10.40 13.30
C ARG A 133 10.68 -11.31 14.22
N TYR A 134 10.74 -12.62 13.96
CA TYR A 134 10.03 -13.65 14.73
C TYR A 134 8.51 -13.44 14.80
N GLY A 135 7.90 -12.99 13.69
CA GLY A 135 6.46 -12.71 13.67
C GLY A 135 6.09 -11.40 14.36
N CYS A 136 7.06 -10.53 14.66
CA CYS A 136 6.86 -9.18 15.17
C CYS A 136 7.57 -8.15 14.28
N MET A 137 7.26 -6.88 14.48
CA MET A 137 8.02 -5.77 13.87
C MET A 137 9.48 -5.74 14.34
N ALA A 138 10.36 -5.13 13.55
CA ALA A 138 11.73 -4.87 13.97
C ALA A 138 11.79 -3.93 15.19
N ALA A 139 12.77 -4.14 16.07
CA ALA A 139 12.94 -3.35 17.29
C ALA A 139 13.05 -1.83 17.01
N GLN A 140 13.65 -1.46 15.88
CA GLN A 140 13.76 -0.08 15.40
C GLN A 140 12.38 0.55 15.17
N MET A 141 11.49 -0.16 14.49
CA MET A 141 10.10 0.30 14.28
C MET A 141 9.34 0.35 15.60
N LYS A 142 9.55 -0.63 16.48
CA LYS A 142 8.93 -0.62 17.82
C LYS A 142 9.37 0.59 18.64
N ALA A 143 10.66 0.90 18.64
CA ALA A 143 11.22 2.08 19.32
C ALA A 143 10.64 3.38 18.75
N PHE A 144 10.45 3.47 17.43
CA PHE A 144 9.78 4.59 16.80
C PHE A 144 8.33 4.73 17.29
N PHE A 145 7.54 3.66 17.33
CA PHE A 145 6.20 3.72 17.91
C PHE A 145 6.20 4.10 19.39
N ASP A 146 7.15 3.60 20.18
CA ASP A 146 7.26 3.95 21.60
C ASP A 146 7.56 5.44 21.81
N SER A 147 8.22 6.10 20.85
CA SER A 147 8.44 7.55 20.88
C SER A 147 7.18 8.38 20.60
N THR A 148 6.06 7.77 20.21
CA THR A 148 4.80 8.47 19.90
C THR A 148 3.93 8.78 21.13
N GLY A 149 4.41 8.52 22.36
CA GLY A 149 3.62 8.66 23.59
C GLY A 149 2.95 10.03 23.78
N GLN A 150 3.62 11.13 23.42
CA GLN A 150 3.02 12.48 23.49
C GLN A 150 1.87 12.64 22.47
N LEU A 151 2.04 12.13 21.25
CA LEU A 151 1.00 12.19 20.22
C LEU A 151 -0.23 11.36 20.59
N TRP A 152 -0.01 10.20 21.23
CA TRP A 152 -1.08 9.37 21.76
C TRP A 152 -1.85 10.09 22.88
N LYS A 153 -1.14 10.69 23.84
CA LYS A 153 -1.75 11.46 24.93
C LYS A 153 -2.64 12.60 24.41
N GLU A 154 -2.22 13.25 23.33
CA GLU A 154 -2.93 14.37 22.71
C GLU A 154 -3.91 13.95 21.59
N GLN A 155 -4.03 12.65 21.31
CA GLN A 155 -4.86 12.10 20.23
C GLN A 155 -4.56 12.70 18.84
N LYS A 156 -3.33 13.16 18.59
CA LYS A 156 -2.95 13.89 17.36
C LYS A 156 -2.98 13.05 16.09
N LEU A 157 -2.94 11.73 16.21
CA LEU A 157 -3.03 10.80 15.08
C LEU A 157 -4.42 10.15 14.96
N ALA A 158 -5.36 10.49 15.84
CA ALA A 158 -6.72 9.93 15.78
C ALA A 158 -7.41 10.31 14.46
N GLY A 159 -8.05 9.33 13.84
CA GLY A 159 -8.77 9.50 12.57
C GLY A 159 -7.89 9.48 11.31
N LYS A 160 -6.56 9.48 11.43
CA LYS A 160 -5.67 9.33 10.26
C LYS A 160 -5.63 7.86 9.82
N PRO A 161 -5.97 7.52 8.57
CA PRO A 161 -5.86 6.16 8.07
C PRO A 161 -4.41 5.69 8.07
N ALA A 162 -4.20 4.43 8.48
CA ALA A 162 -2.90 3.80 8.50
C ALA A 162 -2.95 2.41 7.84
N GLY A 163 -1.86 2.04 7.17
CA GLY A 163 -1.66 0.71 6.60
C GLY A 163 -0.27 0.18 6.89
N PHE A 164 -0.09 -1.13 6.75
CA PHE A 164 1.16 -1.82 7.02
C PHE A 164 1.62 -2.63 5.81
N PHE A 165 2.93 -2.72 5.61
CA PHE A 165 3.52 -3.62 4.64
C PHE A 165 4.78 -4.27 5.21
N VAL A 166 4.91 -5.57 4.96
CA VAL A 166 5.92 -6.41 5.62
C VAL A 166 6.80 -7.11 4.58
N SER A 167 8.07 -7.28 4.90
CA SER A 167 8.99 -8.14 4.14
C SER A 167 9.46 -9.33 4.98
N THR A 168 9.48 -10.52 4.38
CA THR A 168 9.84 -11.79 5.02
C THR A 168 10.79 -12.59 4.15
N GLY A 169 11.68 -13.38 4.75
CA GLY A 169 12.62 -14.22 4.00
C GLY A 169 12.07 -15.55 3.48
N THR A 170 10.93 -16.03 4.00
CA THR A 170 10.34 -17.33 3.66
C THR A 170 8.82 -17.25 3.60
N GLN A 171 8.18 -18.10 2.80
CA GLN A 171 6.72 -18.28 2.84
C GLN A 171 6.27 -18.78 4.22
N GLY A 172 5.18 -18.23 4.76
CA GLY A 172 4.70 -18.52 6.12
C GLY A 172 5.58 -17.96 7.24
N GLY A 173 6.59 -17.14 6.90
CA GLY A 173 7.51 -16.53 7.86
C GLY A 173 6.94 -15.31 8.60
N GLY A 174 5.62 -15.20 8.73
CA GLY A 174 4.95 -14.09 9.41
C GLY A 174 4.50 -12.95 8.50
N GLN A 175 4.15 -13.21 7.24
CA GLN A 175 3.58 -12.17 6.35
C GLN A 175 2.32 -11.53 6.93
N GLU A 176 1.51 -12.35 7.62
CA GLU A 176 0.24 -11.94 8.19
C GLU A 176 0.38 -11.53 9.66
N THR A 177 1.14 -12.29 10.45
CA THR A 177 1.19 -12.10 11.92
C THR A 177 2.06 -10.95 12.40
N THR A 178 2.91 -10.39 11.53
CA THR A 178 3.92 -9.39 11.91
C THR A 178 3.34 -7.99 12.20
N ALA A 179 2.22 -7.66 11.56
CA ALA A 179 1.60 -6.33 11.59
C ALA A 179 0.68 -6.14 12.80
#